data_AF-A0A9W8N7E2-F1
#
_entry.id   AF-A0A9W8N7E2-F1
#
_cell.length_a   1.000
_cell.length_b   1.000
_cell.length_c   1.000
_cell.angle_alpha   90.00
_cell.angle_beta   90.00
_cell.angle_gamma   90.00
#
_symmetry.space_group_name_H-M   'P 1'
#
loop_
_entity.id
_entity.type
_entity.pdbx_description
1 polymer ?
#
loop_
_entity_poly.entity_id
_entity_poly.type
_entity_poly.pdbx_seq_one_letter_code
_entity_poly.pdbx_strand_id
1 'polypeptide(L)'
;MAPKRRIIIDTDPGGDDTLAMLLALASAPSDLEVVMISVTYGNVTLENCARNVMGLFKVLDHELEWRRAQGKTSLGFEALRTYKPIVALGPEHALEDEILMAD
;
A
#
# COMPACT_ATOMS: atom_id res chain seq x y z
N MET A 1 15.99 12.98 -9.97
CA MET A 1 15.04 13.43 -11.02
C MET A 1 13.64 13.24 -10.46
N ALA A 2 12.69 14.13 -10.74
CA ALA A 2 11.31 13.95 -10.28
C ALA A 2 10.67 12.72 -10.97
N PRO A 3 9.76 11.98 -10.31
CA PRO A 3 9.10 10.83 -10.90
C PRO A 3 8.19 11.27 -12.05
N LYS A 4 8.10 10.47 -13.13
CA LYS A 4 7.18 10.75 -14.25
C LYS A 4 5.72 10.70 -13.83
N ARG A 5 5.37 9.87 -12.86
CA ARG A 5 4.00 9.69 -12.36
C ARG A 5 3.99 9.67 -10.84
N ARG A 6 3.04 10.38 -10.26
CA ARG A 6 2.74 10.37 -8.84
C ARG A 6 1.31 9.87 -8.70
N ILE A 7 1.10 8.81 -7.93
CA ILE A 7 -0.19 8.13 -7.85
C ILE A 7 -0.64 7.97 -6.39
N ILE A 8 -1.96 7.85 -6.24
CA ILE A 8 -2.61 7.33 -5.04
C ILE A 8 -3.19 5.97 -5.42
N ILE A 9 -2.98 4.96 -4.58
CA ILE A 9 -3.64 3.66 -4.70
C ILE A 9 -4.77 3.65 -3.68
N ASP A 10 -6.00 3.43 -4.14
CA ASP A 10 -7.19 3.29 -3.31
C ASP A 10 -7.76 1.88 -3.53
N THR A 11 -7.82 1.07 -2.47
CA THR A 11 -8.06 -0.39 -2.59
C THR A 11 -8.57 -1.02 -1.29
N ASP A 12 -9.24 -2.16 -1.38
CA ASP A 12 -9.65 -3.04 -0.28
C ASP A 12 -8.76 -4.32 -0.26
N PRO A 13 -7.48 -4.20 0.16
CA PRO A 13 -6.39 -5.02 -0.33
C PRO A 13 -6.61 -6.53 -0.16
N GLY A 14 -7.02 -7.18 -1.25
CA GLY A 14 -7.03 -8.61 -1.46
C GLY A 14 -5.69 -9.13 -1.98
N GLY A 15 -5.69 -10.36 -2.50
CA GLY A 15 -4.48 -11.01 -3.00
C GLY A 15 -3.90 -10.32 -4.23
N ASP A 16 -4.74 -9.96 -5.19
CA ASP A 16 -4.38 -9.27 -6.42
C ASP A 16 -4.01 -7.80 -6.19
N ASP A 17 -4.70 -7.09 -5.29
CA ASP A 17 -4.32 -5.73 -4.88
C ASP A 17 -2.93 -5.70 -4.25
N THR A 18 -2.63 -6.70 -3.42
CA THR A 18 -1.31 -6.85 -2.79
C THR A 18 -0.21 -6.99 -3.85
N LEU A 19 -0.46 -7.76 -4.91
CA LEU A 19 0.48 -7.89 -6.04
C LEU A 19 0.63 -6.57 -6.81
N ALA A 20 -0.46 -5.84 -7.04
CA ALA A 20 -0.43 -4.53 -7.68
C ALA A 20 0.39 -3.51 -6.86
N MET A 21 0.21 -3.48 -5.54
CA MET A 21 1.00 -2.65 -4.63
C MET A 21 2.49 -3.02 -4.70
N LEU A 22 2.83 -4.31 -4.63
CA LEU A 22 4.23 -4.77 -4.73
C LEU A 22 4.87 -4.34 -6.06
N LEU A 23 4.15 -4.45 -7.17
CA LEU A 23 4.63 -4.01 -8.49
C LEU A 23 4.88 -2.49 -8.54
N ALA A 24 3.96 -1.69 -7.99
CA ALA A 24 4.12 -0.24 -7.90
C ALA A 24 5.35 0.14 -7.06
N LEU A 25 5.51 -0.50 -5.89
CA LEU A 25 6.62 -0.26 -4.96
C LEU A 25 7.98 -0.76 -5.50
N ALA A 26 7.96 -1.75 -6.40
CA ALA A 26 9.14 -2.29 -7.10
C ALA A 26 9.62 -1.42 -8.28
N SER A 27 8.81 -0.45 -8.73
CA SER A 27 9.11 0.37 -9.89
C SER A 27 10.36 1.25 -9.70
N ALA A 28 10.94 1.71 -10.81
CA ALA A 28 12.03 2.69 -10.77
C ALA A 28 11.52 4.03 -10.20
N PRO A 29 12.27 4.70 -9.32
CA PRO A 29 11.84 5.95 -8.70
C PRO A 29 11.71 7.10 -9.71
N SER A 30 12.37 7.02 -10.86
CA SER A 30 12.16 7.97 -11.97
C SER A 30 10.82 7.78 -12.69
N ASP A 31 10.18 6.62 -12.56
CA ASP A 31 8.95 6.28 -13.29
C ASP A 31 7.69 6.40 -12.44
N LEU A 32 7.78 6.14 -11.13
CA LEU A 32 6.62 6.11 -10.24
C LEU A 32 6.95 6.52 -8.79
N GLU A 33 6.09 7.35 -8.22
CA GLU A 33 5.97 7.61 -6.78
C GLU A 33 4.56 7.22 -6.34
N VAL A 34 4.47 6.28 -5.40
CA VAL A 34 3.22 6.00 -4.68
C VAL A 34 3.19 6.97 -3.51
N VAL A 35 2.35 8.00 -3.60
CA VAL A 35 2.25 9.07 -2.60
C VAL A 35 1.49 8.56 -1.38
N MET A 36 0.43 7.80 -1.63
CA MET A 36 -0.48 7.30 -0.61
C MET A 36 -1.08 5.97 -1.03
N ILE A 37 -1.29 5.10 -0.04
CA ILE A 37 -2.13 3.91 -0.12
C ILE A 37 -3.33 4.19 0.80
N SER A 38 -4.46 4.49 0.21
CA SER A 38 -5.75 4.56 0.89
C SER A 38 -6.35 3.15 0.91
N VAL A 39 -6.79 2.71 2.09
CA VAL A 39 -7.55 1.46 2.21
C VAL A 39 -8.97 1.72 2.66
N THR A 40 -9.93 1.09 2.00
CA THR A 40 -11.34 1.17 2.36
C THR A 40 -11.93 -0.23 2.52
N TYR A 41 -13.07 -0.31 3.20
CA TYR A 41 -13.86 -1.54 3.24
C TYR A 41 -14.36 -1.91 1.82
N GLY A 42 -14.50 -3.21 1.57
CA GLY A 42 -14.97 -3.76 0.29
C GLY A 42 -15.24 -5.27 0.41
N ASN A 43 -14.56 -6.07 -0.40
CA ASN A 43 -14.47 -7.54 -0.25
C ASN A 43 -13.77 -7.95 1.06
N VAL A 44 -12.95 -7.04 1.59
CA VAL A 44 -12.19 -7.19 2.82
C VAL A 44 -12.67 -6.13 3.82
N THR A 45 -12.82 -6.51 5.09
CA THR A 45 -13.17 -5.54 6.16
C THR A 45 -12.02 -4.55 6.36
N LEU A 46 -12.30 -3.30 6.78
CA LEU A 46 -11.25 -2.30 6.99
C LEU A 46 -10.14 -2.79 7.93
N GLU A 47 -10.51 -3.51 9.00
CA GLU A 47 -9.53 -4.09 9.92
C GLU A 47 -8.60 -5.09 9.22
N ASN A 48 -9.16 -5.98 8.38
CA ASN A 48 -8.37 -6.90 7.57
C ASN A 48 -7.54 -6.15 6.52
N CYS A 49 -8.07 -5.07 5.91
CA CYS A 49 -7.34 -4.21 5.00
C CYS A 49 -6.10 -3.62 5.66
N ALA A 50 -6.26 -3.04 6.86
CA ALA A 50 -5.17 -2.50 7.65
C ALA A 50 -4.13 -3.57 8.00
N ARG A 51 -4.57 -4.76 8.43
CA ARG A 51 -3.66 -5.89 8.70
C ARG A 51 -2.90 -6.34 7.45
N ASN A 52 -3.54 -6.38 6.28
CA ASN A 52 -2.90 -6.77 5.02
C ASN A 52 -1.80 -5.79 4.60
N VAL A 53 -2.07 -4.48 4.66
CA VAL A 53 -1.06 -3.45 4.33
C VAL A 53 0.11 -3.47 5.31
N MET A 54 -0.18 -3.56 6.62
CA MET A 54 0.87 -3.66 7.64
C MET A 54 1.69 -4.95 7.49
N GLY A 55 1.03 -6.06 7.16
CA GLY A 55 1.67 -7.33 6.85
C GLY A 55 2.61 -7.23 5.64
N LEU A 56 2.16 -6.60 4.55
CA LEU A 56 2.97 -6.35 3.36
C LEU A 56 4.25 -5.58 3.70
N PHE A 57 4.15 -4.47 4.45
CA PHE A 57 5.34 -3.69 4.81
C PHE A 57 6.29 -4.47 5.73
N LYS A 58 5.76 -5.22 6.68
CA LYS A 58 6.56 -6.09 7.55
C LYS A 58 7.32 -7.14 6.75
N VAL A 59 6.66 -7.79 5.78
CA VAL A 59 7.31 -8.78 4.91
C VAL A 59 8.38 -8.12 4.03
N LEU A 60 8.10 -6.92 3.49
CA LEU A 60 9.07 -6.17 2.71
C LEU A 60 10.31 -5.78 3.53
N ASP A 61 10.15 -5.37 4.78
CA ASP A 61 11.27 -5.07 5.66
C ASP A 61 12.16 -6.30 5.86
N HIS A 62 11.57 -7.46 6.14
CA HIS A 62 12.31 -8.73 6.27
C HIS A 62 13.02 -9.12 4.97
N GLU A 63 12.37 -8.94 3.82
CA GLU A 63 12.97 -9.22 2.51
C GLU A 63 14.16 -8.30 2.22
N LEU A 64 14.05 -7.01 2.55
CA LEU A 64 15.13 -6.04 2.37
C LEU A 64 16.32 -6.33 3.30
N GLU A 65 16.05 -6.72 4.54
CA GLU A 65 17.07 -7.17 5.49
C GLU A 65 17.80 -8.41 4.97
N TRP A 66 17.05 -9.41 4.51
CA TRP A 66 17.62 -10.63 3.94
C TRP A 66 18.50 -10.32 2.72
N ARG A 67 18.03 -9.49 1.78
CA ARG A 67 18.83 -9.09 0.59
C ARG A 67 20.13 -8.39 0.95
N ARG A 68 20.11 -7.52 1.98
CA ARG A 68 21.33 -6.87 2.49
C ARG A 68 22.29 -7.90 3.07
N ALA A 69 21.80 -8.83 3.88
CA ALA A 69 22.62 -9.88 4.48
C ALA A 69 23.26 -10.81 3.42
N GLN A 70 22.58 -11.00 2.28
CA GLN A 70 23.10 -11.76 1.14
C GLN A 70 24.05 -10.96 0.22
N GLY A 71 24.35 -9.69 0.54
CA GLY A 71 25.23 -8.85 -0.28
C GLY A 71 24.68 -8.57 -1.69
N LYS A 72 23.35 -8.56 -1.88
CA LYS A 72 22.74 -8.28 -3.18
C LYS A 72 23.06 -6.86 -3.63
N THR A 73 23.50 -6.71 -4.89
CA THR A 73 23.82 -5.42 -5.49
C THR A 73 22.61 -4.50 -5.65
N SER A 74 21.44 -5.07 -5.92
CA SER A 74 20.16 -4.36 -5.82
C SER A 74 19.29 -4.96 -4.73
N LEU A 75 18.75 -4.11 -3.86
CA LEU A 75 17.77 -4.52 -2.86
C LEU A 75 16.34 -4.59 -3.44
N GLY A 76 16.12 -4.14 -4.68
CA GLY A 76 14.78 -3.96 -5.24
C GLY A 76 13.98 -2.85 -4.52
N PHE A 77 12.69 -2.78 -4.83
CA PHE A 77 11.73 -1.86 -4.21
C PHE A 77 12.22 -0.41 -4.18
N GLU A 78 12.78 0.06 -5.30
CA GLU A 78 13.50 1.33 -5.35
C GLU A 78 12.56 2.53 -5.21
N ALA A 79 11.35 2.46 -5.79
CA ALA A 79 10.31 3.46 -5.57
C ALA A 79 9.96 3.56 -4.08
N LEU A 80 9.67 2.45 -3.39
CA LEU A 80 9.39 2.44 -1.94
C LEU A 80 10.55 3.02 -1.12
N ARG A 81 11.78 2.60 -1.44
CA ARG A 81 12.97 3.03 -0.70
C ARG A 81 13.30 4.50 -0.91
N THR A 82 12.82 5.10 -1.99
CA THR A 82 13.01 6.52 -2.31
C THR A 82 11.87 7.36 -1.77
N TYR A 83 10.64 6.91 -1.95
CA TYR A 83 9.40 7.60 -1.59
C TYR A 83 8.57 6.70 -0.68
N LYS A 84 8.50 7.04 0.61
CA LYS A 84 7.68 6.31 1.57
C LYS A 84 6.22 6.77 1.45
N PRO A 85 5.28 5.88 1.06
CA PRO A 85 3.87 6.23 0.97
C PRO A 85 3.28 6.48 2.36
N ILE A 86 2.27 7.35 2.43
CA ILE A 86 1.36 7.43 3.57
C ILE A 86 0.35 6.29 3.44
N VAL A 87 -0.01 5.63 4.56
CA VAL A 87 -1.14 4.71 4.60
C VAL A 87 -2.30 5.42 5.29
N ALA A 88 -3.42 5.55 4.58
CA ALA A 88 -4.65 6.16 5.10
C ALA A 88 -5.72 5.07 5.28
N LEU A 89 -6.39 5.06 6.43
CA LEU A 89 -7.54 4.20 6.69
C LEU A 89 -8.82 4.98 6.37
N GLY A 90 -9.60 4.45 5.44
CA GLY A 90 -10.90 4.98 5.03
C GLY A 90 -12.03 4.54 5.98
N PRO A 91 -13.29 4.67 5.54
CA PRO A 91 -14.45 4.29 6.34
C PRO A 91 -14.58 2.77 6.50
N GLU A 92 -15.33 2.33 7.52
CA GLU A 92 -15.62 0.91 7.79
C GLU A 92 -16.86 0.40 7.05
N HIS A 93 -17.70 1.31 6.54
CA HIS A 93 -18.95 1.02 5.84
C HIS A 93 -19.30 2.13 4.86
N ALA A 94 -20.34 1.91 4.05
CA ALA A 94 -20.82 2.90 3.10
C ALA A 94 -21.24 4.19 3.81
N LEU A 95 -21.10 5.31 3.12
CA LEU A 95 -21.86 6.51 3.44
C LEU A 95 -23.35 6.20 3.18
N GLU A 96 -24.00 5.54 4.13
CA GLU A 96 -25.46 5.58 4.23
C GLU A 96 -25.84 6.92 4.87
N ASP A 97 -26.95 7.52 4.42
CA ASP A 97 -27.64 8.47 5.29
C ASP A 97 -28.01 7.66 6.53
N GLU A 98 -27.45 8.02 7.70
CA GLU A 98 -28.00 7.55 8.96
C GLU A 98 -29.46 7.99 8.95
N ILE A 99 -30.37 7.09 8.57
CA ILE A 99 -31.78 7.25 8.89
C ILE A 99 -31.77 7.17 10.41
N LEU A 100 -31.60 8.33 11.04
CA LEU A 100 -32.00 8.58 12.42
C LEU A 100 -33.37 7.96 12.53
N MET A 101 -33.43 6.77 13.13
CA MET A 101 -34.66 6.19 13.63
C MET A 101 -35.11 7.15 14.73
N ALA A 102 -35.74 8.23 14.31
CA ALA A 102 -36.47 9.13 15.17
C ALA A 102 -37.72 8.36 15.58
N ASP A 103 -37.64 7.84 16.81
CA ASP A 103 -38.68 7.36 17.72
C ASP A 103 -39.81 6.47 17.15
#